data_AF-A0A7V9KNR9-F1
#
_entry.id   AF-A0A7V9KNR9-F1
#
_cell.length_a   1.000
_cell.length_b   1.000
_cell.length_c   1.000
_cell.angle_alpha   90.00
_cell.angle_beta   90.00
_cell.angle_gamma   90.00
#
_symmetry.space_group_name_H-M   'P 1'
#
loop_
_entity.id
_entity.type
_entity.pdbx_description
1 polymer ?
#
loop_
_entity_poly.entity_id
_entity_poly.type
_entity_poly.pdbx_seq_one_letter_code
_entity_poly.pdbx_strand_id
1 'polypeptide(L)'
;MPVEKFANRFATTLSAAVADTTGTSISVANAAVTALQGGQFRVRVGDELMLVTATGAAGASPWTVTRGVEGSTATTHASGVAVTHVLTAASRGPTGTAGTWFTDTFGTFDPRTVSAGVVVGLNVLIAGRAEMPRAGTISDLALYVHVASGNISVAVYDVDATTMTQLWTTGAIVCPAAGWRSVGNPALAVAAGDQRMFVVTADNGTMQVGRTALVNNLVGTLPPDYLPGATRMHGSLATSHPAPATITVASFGAVTSIPAFIGRVT
;
A
#
# COMPACT_ATOMS: atom_id res chain seq x y z
N MET A 1 2.10 -15.49 -16.04
CA MET A 1 2.65 -14.16 -16.39
C MET A 1 3.97 -14.02 -15.64
N PRO A 2 5.11 -13.77 -16.32
CA PRO A 2 6.37 -13.50 -15.62
C PRO A 2 6.22 -12.31 -14.68
N VAL A 3 6.76 -12.41 -13.46
CA VAL A 3 6.72 -11.33 -12.47
C VAL A 3 7.85 -10.35 -12.77
N GLU A 4 7.52 -9.06 -12.80
CA GLU A 4 8.52 -8.01 -12.95
C GLU A 4 9.31 -7.81 -11.66
N LYS A 5 10.62 -7.58 -11.80
CA LYS A 5 11.61 -7.50 -10.73
C LYS A 5 12.19 -6.10 -10.67
N PHE A 6 12.63 -5.71 -9.47
CA PHE A 6 13.08 -4.37 -9.20
C PHE A 6 14.39 -4.38 -8.42
N ALA A 7 15.25 -3.41 -8.72
CA ALA A 7 16.47 -3.14 -7.97
C ALA A 7 16.65 -1.63 -7.81
N ASN A 8 17.15 -1.22 -6.65
CA ASN A 8 17.46 0.18 -6.40
C ASN A 8 18.77 0.56 -7.13
N ARG A 9 18.68 1.56 -8.01
CA ARG A 9 19.84 2.24 -8.63
C ARG A 9 20.81 1.32 -9.40
N PHE A 10 20.32 0.23 -10.00
CA PHE A 10 21.16 -0.62 -10.86
C PHE A 10 21.40 0.04 -12.23
N ALA A 11 22.65 0.01 -12.68
CA ALA A 11 23.07 0.49 -14.00
C ALA A 11 24.26 -0.33 -14.52
N THR A 12 24.36 -0.42 -15.83
CA THR A 12 25.52 -0.95 -16.58
C THR A 12 25.67 -0.15 -17.88
N THR A 13 26.50 -0.61 -18.81
CA THR A 13 26.66 -0.04 -20.14
C THR A 13 26.50 -1.14 -21.19
N LEU A 14 26.18 -0.75 -22.42
CA LEU A 14 26.26 -1.65 -23.55
C LEU A 14 27.72 -2.05 -23.81
N SER A 15 28.02 -3.34 -23.85
CA SER A 15 29.37 -3.85 -24.18
C SER A 15 29.60 -3.97 -25.69
N ALA A 16 28.53 -3.93 -26.49
CA ALA A 16 28.56 -3.85 -27.94
C ALA A 16 27.44 -2.92 -28.44
N ALA A 17 27.62 -2.33 -29.62
CA ALA A 17 26.60 -1.48 -30.23
C ALA A 17 25.33 -2.29 -30.55
N VAL A 18 24.17 -1.66 -30.36
CA VAL A 18 22.88 -2.15 -30.86
C VAL A 18 22.68 -1.56 -32.24
N ALA A 19 23.01 -2.34 -33.27
CA ALA A 19 23.16 -1.85 -34.65
C ALA A 19 21.85 -1.79 -35.46
N ASP A 20 20.74 -2.26 -34.90
CA ASP A 20 19.43 -2.27 -35.54
C ASP A 20 18.31 -1.84 -34.57
N THR A 21 17.11 -1.68 -35.13
CA THR A 21 15.90 -1.29 -34.39
C THR A 21 14.94 -2.45 -34.15
N THR A 22 15.23 -3.65 -34.64
CA THR A 22 14.34 -4.83 -34.57
C THR A 22 14.92 -5.99 -33.76
N GLY A 23 16.22 -5.97 -33.48
CA GLY A 23 16.94 -6.99 -32.74
C GLY A 23 16.50 -7.05 -31.29
N THR A 24 16.32 -8.27 -30.79
CA THR A 24 15.78 -8.57 -29.46
C THR A 24 16.87 -8.99 -28.48
N SER A 25 18.12 -8.62 -28.73
CA SER A 25 19.27 -8.99 -27.91
C SER A 25 20.17 -7.78 -27.72
N ILE A 26 20.58 -7.53 -26.47
CA ILE A 26 21.58 -6.50 -26.14
C ILE A 26 22.73 -7.13 -25.35
N SER A 27 23.94 -6.66 -25.61
CA SER A 27 25.13 -7.06 -24.86
C SER A 27 25.46 -6.00 -23.81
N VAL A 28 25.63 -6.42 -22.56
CA VAL A 28 25.91 -5.52 -21.43
C VAL A 28 27.28 -5.81 -20.80
N ALA A 29 27.87 -4.81 -20.17
CA ALA A 29 29.19 -4.92 -19.54
C ALA A 29 29.16 -5.65 -18.19
N ASN A 30 28.07 -5.49 -17.42
CA ASN A 30 27.90 -6.12 -16.11
C ASN A 30 26.63 -6.97 -16.10
N ALA A 31 26.70 -8.10 -15.41
CA ALA A 31 25.54 -8.94 -15.17
C ALA A 31 24.46 -8.19 -14.37
N ALA A 32 23.20 -8.55 -14.58
CA ALA A 32 22.09 -8.08 -13.77
C ALA A 32 22.30 -8.49 -12.31
N VAL A 33 22.06 -7.58 -11.36
CA VAL A 33 22.11 -7.89 -9.92
C VAL A 33 21.10 -8.97 -9.55
N THR A 34 21.38 -9.73 -8.48
CA THR A 34 20.57 -10.87 -8.03
C THR A 34 19.07 -10.58 -7.93
N ALA A 35 18.70 -9.36 -7.52
CA ALA A 35 17.30 -8.94 -7.40
C ALA A 35 16.53 -8.91 -8.74
N LEU A 36 17.23 -8.73 -9.87
CA LEU A 36 16.64 -8.68 -11.21
C LEU A 36 16.68 -10.03 -11.94
N GLN A 37 17.42 -11.01 -11.41
CA GLN A 37 17.60 -12.31 -12.05
C GLN A 37 16.32 -13.16 -11.97
N GLY A 38 16.06 -13.94 -13.01
CA GLY A 38 14.93 -14.90 -13.04
C GLY A 38 13.54 -14.26 -13.20
N GLY A 39 13.45 -12.97 -13.50
CA GLY A 39 12.20 -12.30 -13.86
C GLY A 39 12.40 -11.26 -14.97
N GLN A 40 11.33 -10.54 -15.28
CA GLN A 40 11.40 -9.44 -16.25
C GLN A 40 11.74 -8.13 -15.55
N PHE A 41 12.34 -7.18 -16.24
CA PHE A 41 12.56 -5.84 -15.72
C PHE A 41 12.77 -4.85 -16.86
N ARG A 42 12.64 -3.56 -16.56
CA ARG A 42 12.80 -2.52 -17.58
C ARG A 42 14.10 -1.77 -17.44
N VAL A 43 14.65 -1.41 -18.60
CA VAL A 43 15.84 -0.59 -18.70
C VAL A 43 15.62 0.56 -19.67
N ARG A 44 16.30 1.67 -19.40
CA ARG A 44 16.41 2.80 -20.31
C ARG A 44 17.82 2.84 -20.90
N VAL A 45 17.87 2.99 -22.22
CA VAL A 45 19.10 3.16 -23.01
C VAL A 45 18.90 4.38 -23.90
N GLY A 46 19.63 5.48 -23.63
CA GLY A 46 19.31 6.78 -24.24
C GLY A 46 17.86 7.19 -23.92
N ASP A 47 17.04 7.40 -24.96
CA ASP A 47 15.60 7.70 -24.84
C ASP A 47 14.68 6.49 -25.08
N GLU A 48 15.26 5.31 -25.29
CA GLU A 48 14.49 4.09 -25.50
C GLU A 48 14.25 3.35 -24.19
N LEU A 49 13.01 2.88 -24.00
CA LEU A 49 12.67 1.89 -22.98
C LEU A 49 12.66 0.49 -23.58
N MET A 50 13.31 -0.45 -22.91
CA MET A 50 13.34 -1.85 -23.27
C MET A 50 12.87 -2.72 -22.10
N LEU A 51 12.04 -3.72 -22.39
CA LEU A 51 11.67 -4.76 -21.43
C LEU A 51 12.64 -5.93 -21.57
N VAL A 52 13.47 -6.16 -20.55
CA VAL A 52 14.30 -7.36 -20.46
C VAL A 52 13.41 -8.54 -20.10
N THR A 53 13.34 -9.52 -20.99
CA THR A 53 12.49 -10.71 -20.82
C THR A 53 13.27 -11.92 -20.33
N ALA A 54 14.58 -11.95 -20.57
CA ALA A 54 15.50 -12.96 -20.06
C ALA A 54 16.93 -12.41 -20.00
N THR A 55 17.74 -12.96 -19.10
CA THR A 55 19.19 -12.74 -19.04
C THR A 55 19.91 -14.07 -19.26
N GLY A 56 21.21 -14.04 -19.55
CA GLY A 56 22.07 -15.21 -19.40
C GLY A 56 22.13 -15.71 -17.95
N ALA A 57 22.81 -16.84 -17.74
CA ALA A 57 23.00 -17.45 -16.43
C ALA A 57 23.57 -16.42 -15.43
N ALA A 58 23.01 -16.41 -14.21
CA ALA A 58 23.37 -15.44 -13.16
C ALA A 58 23.35 -13.96 -13.62
N GLY A 59 22.41 -13.59 -14.49
CA GLY A 59 22.25 -12.22 -14.98
C GLY A 59 23.19 -11.82 -16.12
N ALA A 60 24.00 -12.75 -16.62
CA ALA A 60 25.02 -12.45 -17.63
C ALA A 60 24.46 -11.93 -18.96
N SER A 61 25.33 -11.29 -19.73
CA SER A 61 25.10 -10.92 -21.13
C SER A 61 25.06 -12.17 -22.02
N PRO A 62 24.33 -12.17 -23.15
CA PRO A 62 23.40 -11.14 -23.60
C PRO A 62 22.05 -11.18 -22.86
N TRP A 63 21.34 -10.06 -22.89
CA TRP A 63 19.96 -9.96 -22.42
C TRP A 63 18.99 -10.00 -23.59
N THR A 64 17.93 -10.79 -23.46
CA THR A 64 16.81 -10.80 -24.39
C THR A 64 15.86 -9.66 -24.04
N VAL A 65 15.51 -8.83 -25.03
CA VAL A 65 14.70 -7.64 -24.82
C VAL A 65 13.55 -7.52 -25.82
N THR A 66 12.43 -6.96 -25.35
CA THR A 66 11.44 -6.30 -26.21
C THR A 66 11.79 -4.82 -26.30
N ARG A 67 11.98 -4.33 -27.52
CA ARG A 67 12.41 -2.95 -27.84
C ARG A 67 11.22 -1.99 -27.89
N GLY A 68 11.49 -0.69 -27.76
CA GLY A 68 10.49 0.37 -27.96
C GLY A 68 9.21 0.21 -27.13
N VAL A 69 9.33 -0.22 -25.87
CA VAL A 69 8.14 -0.42 -25.02
C VAL A 69 7.58 0.92 -24.54
N GLU A 70 6.31 0.94 -24.15
CA GLU A 70 5.63 2.12 -23.58
C GLU A 70 5.65 3.36 -24.48
N GLY A 71 5.58 3.15 -25.80
CA GLY A 71 5.56 4.23 -26.78
C GLY A 71 6.92 4.87 -27.02
N SER A 72 8.00 4.34 -26.43
CA SER A 72 9.35 4.72 -26.83
C SER A 72 9.69 4.17 -28.23
N THR A 73 10.56 4.84 -28.96
CA THR A 73 10.96 4.42 -30.31
C THR A 73 12.23 3.58 -30.23
N ALA A 74 12.25 2.42 -30.89
CA ALA A 74 13.47 1.61 -30.98
C ALA A 74 14.52 2.34 -31.84
N THR A 75 15.72 2.56 -31.30
CA THR A 75 16.82 3.27 -31.99
C THR A 75 18.12 2.46 -31.93
N THR A 76 19.05 2.74 -32.83
CA THR A 76 20.42 2.20 -32.72
C THR A 76 21.15 2.87 -31.56
N HIS A 77 21.97 2.13 -30.82
CA HIS A 77 22.77 2.64 -29.69
C HIS A 77 24.24 2.27 -29.85
N ALA A 78 25.15 3.21 -29.58
CA ALA A 78 26.58 2.93 -29.59
C ALA A 78 27.00 2.05 -28.41
N SER A 79 28.15 1.37 -28.54
CA SER A 79 28.79 0.73 -27.38
C SER A 79 29.13 1.77 -26.31
N GLY A 80 29.06 1.38 -25.03
CA GLY A 80 29.31 2.25 -23.89
C GLY A 80 28.12 3.10 -23.44
N VAL A 81 27.02 3.14 -24.20
CA VAL A 81 25.79 3.84 -23.76
C VAL A 81 25.26 3.22 -22.48
N ALA A 82 24.82 4.06 -21.55
CA ALA A 82 24.31 3.63 -20.25
C ALA A 82 23.00 2.83 -20.41
N VAL A 83 22.91 1.75 -19.65
CA VAL A 83 21.73 0.90 -19.49
C VAL A 83 21.32 1.00 -18.03
N THR A 84 20.23 1.72 -17.77
CA THR A 84 19.78 2.03 -16.41
C THR A 84 18.47 1.32 -16.10
N HIS A 85 18.37 0.66 -14.95
CA HIS A 85 17.10 0.07 -14.52
C HIS A 85 16.11 1.17 -14.15
N VAL A 86 14.85 1.03 -14.59
CA VAL A 86 13.80 2.03 -14.39
C VAL A 86 12.49 1.41 -13.94
N LEU A 87 11.81 2.10 -13.02
CA LEU A 87 10.41 1.84 -12.68
C LEU A 87 9.52 2.69 -13.59
N THR A 88 8.55 2.07 -14.23
CA THR A 88 7.68 2.71 -15.23
C THR A 88 6.21 2.51 -14.89
N ALA A 89 5.32 3.19 -15.60
CA ALA A 89 3.88 3.07 -15.34
C ALA A 89 3.39 1.63 -15.59
N ALA A 90 3.88 0.96 -16.63
CA ALA A 90 3.49 -0.43 -16.88
C ALA A 90 4.21 -1.44 -15.97
N SER A 91 5.36 -1.08 -15.38
CA SER A 91 5.98 -1.91 -14.34
C SER A 91 5.19 -1.97 -13.04
N ARG A 92 4.21 -1.08 -12.87
CA ARG A 92 3.27 -1.09 -11.74
C ARG A 92 2.19 -2.17 -11.85
N GLY A 93 2.18 -2.95 -12.95
CA GLY A 93 1.16 -3.94 -13.25
C GLY A 93 -0.23 -3.32 -13.49
N PRO A 94 -1.19 -4.06 -14.07
CA PRO A 94 -2.58 -3.65 -13.99
C PRO A 94 -2.91 -3.56 -12.50
N THR A 95 -3.25 -2.35 -12.07
CA THR A 95 -3.66 -2.00 -10.72
C THR A 95 -5.07 -2.57 -10.46
N GLY A 96 -5.22 -3.88 -10.65
CA GLY A 96 -6.51 -4.55 -10.87
C GLY A 96 -6.70 -5.86 -10.12
N THR A 97 -5.74 -6.27 -9.28
CA THR A 97 -6.00 -7.26 -8.23
C THR A 97 -5.88 -6.55 -6.90
N ALA A 98 -7.02 -6.13 -6.34
CA ALA A 98 -7.14 -5.83 -4.94
C ALA A 98 -6.69 -7.08 -4.14
N GLY A 99 -5.43 -7.14 -3.70
CA GLY A 99 -4.95 -8.34 -3.02
C GLY A 99 -3.50 -8.41 -2.55
N THR A 100 -2.55 -7.62 -3.08
CA THR A 100 -1.13 -7.77 -2.71
C THR A 100 -0.40 -6.43 -2.53
N TRP A 101 -0.95 -5.51 -1.74
CA TRP A 101 -0.37 -4.18 -1.48
C TRP A 101 0.52 -4.07 -0.22
N PHE A 102 1.02 -5.20 0.31
CA PHE A 102 1.88 -5.19 1.51
C PHE A 102 2.99 -6.24 1.49
N THR A 103 3.64 -6.47 0.36
CA THR A 103 4.85 -7.30 0.34
C THR A 103 5.90 -6.61 -0.51
N ASP A 104 7.05 -6.34 0.13
CA ASP A 104 8.26 -5.76 -0.45
C ASP A 104 8.25 -4.23 -0.69
N THR A 105 8.38 -3.44 0.38
CA THR A 105 9.35 -2.33 0.51
C THR A 105 9.24 -1.78 1.93
N PHE A 106 9.59 -2.60 2.92
CA PHE A 106 9.92 -2.06 4.24
C PHE A 106 11.22 -2.70 4.72
N GLY A 107 12.34 -2.16 4.25
CA GLY A 107 13.69 -2.71 4.47
C GLY A 107 14.20 -2.63 5.91
N THR A 108 13.48 -2.01 6.85
CA THR A 108 13.81 -2.05 8.30
C THR A 108 12.59 -1.74 9.20
N PHE A 109 11.38 -1.60 8.64
CA PHE A 109 10.15 -1.28 9.38
C PHE A 109 9.10 -2.33 9.12
N ASP A 110 8.86 -3.25 10.05
CA ASP A 110 7.75 -4.18 9.86
C ASP A 110 6.45 -3.55 10.40
N PRO A 111 5.45 -3.21 9.56
CA PRO A 111 4.12 -2.85 10.05
C PRO A 111 3.45 -4.04 10.79
N ARG A 112 4.10 -5.22 10.88
CA ARG A 112 3.74 -6.32 11.80
C ARG A 112 4.08 -6.08 13.27
N THR A 113 4.76 -4.99 13.67
CA THR A 113 5.00 -4.69 15.10
C THR A 113 3.73 -4.15 15.79
N VAL A 114 2.62 -4.89 15.66
CA VAL A 114 1.38 -4.68 16.39
C VAL A 114 1.56 -5.35 17.75
N SER A 115 1.54 -4.55 18.81
CA SER A 115 1.95 -4.99 20.15
C SER A 115 1.01 -6.03 20.79
N ALA A 116 -0.28 -6.05 20.41
CA ALA A 116 -1.29 -7.01 20.88
C ALA A 116 -2.60 -6.87 20.07
N GLY A 117 -3.57 -7.77 20.27
CA GLY A 117 -4.95 -7.63 19.81
C GLY A 117 -5.86 -6.95 20.83
N VAL A 118 -6.89 -6.24 20.35
CA VAL A 118 -8.05 -5.82 21.16
C VAL A 118 -9.30 -6.49 20.62
N VAL A 119 -10.06 -7.13 21.51
CA VAL A 119 -11.38 -7.69 21.18
C VAL A 119 -12.30 -6.54 20.85
N VAL A 120 -12.85 -6.53 19.64
CA VAL A 120 -13.85 -5.53 19.22
C VAL A 120 -15.11 -5.70 20.04
N GLY A 121 -15.52 -6.95 20.30
CA GLY A 121 -16.72 -7.30 21.04
C GLY A 121 -17.92 -7.47 20.11
N LEU A 122 -18.88 -8.30 20.52
CA LEU A 122 -20.09 -8.57 19.74
C LEU A 122 -20.93 -7.30 19.64
N ASN A 123 -21.13 -6.78 18.43
CA ASN A 123 -21.90 -5.55 18.16
C ASN A 123 -21.38 -4.33 18.93
N VAL A 124 -20.08 -4.33 19.22
CA VAL A 124 -19.38 -3.21 19.83
C VAL A 124 -18.57 -2.50 18.74
N LEU A 125 -18.53 -1.17 18.80
CA LEU A 125 -17.67 -0.37 17.95
C LEU A 125 -16.40 0.04 18.69
N ILE A 126 -15.27 0.08 18.00
CA ILE A 126 -14.03 0.70 18.49
C ILE A 126 -13.62 1.77 17.47
N ALA A 127 -13.22 2.94 17.97
CA ALA A 127 -12.88 4.09 17.14
C ALA A 127 -11.51 4.70 17.45
N GLY A 128 -10.93 5.36 16.43
CA GLY A 128 -9.78 6.24 16.57
C GLY A 128 -9.95 7.50 15.71
N ARG A 129 -9.70 8.67 16.29
CA ARG A 129 -9.74 9.96 15.59
C ARG A 129 -8.38 10.34 15.04
N ALA A 130 -8.30 10.78 13.80
CA ALA A 130 -7.09 11.35 13.21
C ALA A 130 -7.37 12.77 12.67
N GLU A 131 -6.35 13.62 12.79
CA GLU A 131 -6.29 14.91 12.12
C GLU A 131 -5.54 14.75 10.79
N MET A 132 -6.11 15.25 9.71
CA MET A 132 -5.55 15.15 8.37
C MET A 132 -4.39 16.14 8.25
N PRO A 133 -3.15 15.72 7.96
CA PRO A 133 -2.02 16.64 7.90
C PRO A 133 -1.95 17.42 6.59
N ARG A 134 -2.74 17.03 5.59
CA ARG A 134 -2.75 17.64 4.26
C ARG A 134 -4.12 17.49 3.60
N ALA A 135 -4.38 18.37 2.64
CA ALA A 135 -5.53 18.24 1.76
C ALA A 135 -5.32 17.12 0.73
N GLY A 136 -6.40 16.48 0.29
CA GLY A 136 -6.38 15.42 -0.70
C GLY A 136 -7.62 14.53 -0.62
N THR A 137 -7.51 13.32 -1.13
CA THR A 137 -8.57 12.30 -1.06
C THR A 137 -8.08 11.10 -0.24
N ILE A 138 -8.86 10.70 0.77
CA ILE A 138 -8.63 9.46 1.51
C ILE A 138 -8.92 8.27 0.60
N SER A 139 -7.92 7.42 0.38
CA SER A 139 -8.02 6.18 -0.38
C SER A 139 -7.32 5.00 0.31
N ASP A 140 -7.58 3.79 -0.19
CA ASP A 140 -6.88 2.56 0.20
C ASP A 140 -6.85 2.30 1.71
N LEU A 141 -8.02 2.35 2.36
CA LEU A 141 -8.12 2.14 3.80
C LEU A 141 -7.84 0.68 4.16
N ALA A 142 -6.96 0.48 5.13
CA ALA A 142 -6.57 -0.82 5.65
C ALA A 142 -6.69 -0.88 7.17
N LEU A 143 -7.04 -2.07 7.65
CA LEU A 143 -7.14 -2.43 9.07
C LEU A 143 -6.23 -3.62 9.36
N TYR A 144 -5.58 -3.63 10.52
CA TYR A 144 -4.90 -4.83 11.00
C TYR A 144 -5.87 -5.74 11.75
N VAL A 145 -6.08 -6.95 11.23
CA VAL A 145 -6.85 -8.00 11.91
C VAL A 145 -5.89 -8.85 12.75
N HIS A 146 -6.12 -8.94 14.06
CA HIS A 146 -5.32 -9.77 14.95
C HIS A 146 -5.90 -11.20 15.06
N VAL A 147 -7.22 -11.31 15.18
CA VAL A 147 -7.96 -12.59 15.15
C VAL A 147 -9.15 -12.42 14.21
N ALA A 148 -9.16 -13.23 13.14
CA ALA A 148 -10.21 -13.20 12.13
C ALA A 148 -11.42 -14.02 12.61
N SER A 149 -12.58 -13.38 12.68
CA SER A 149 -13.83 -14.04 13.09
C SER A 149 -15.05 -13.22 12.66
N GLY A 150 -16.13 -13.90 12.27
CA GLY A 150 -17.40 -13.28 11.88
C GLY A 150 -17.27 -12.31 10.70
N ASN A 151 -18.07 -11.25 10.75
CA ASN A 151 -18.05 -10.13 9.82
C ASN A 151 -17.57 -8.88 10.55
N ILE A 152 -16.98 -7.97 9.77
CA ILE A 152 -16.56 -6.65 10.22
C ILE A 152 -17.21 -5.57 9.36
N SER A 153 -17.35 -4.38 9.92
CA SER A 153 -17.72 -3.18 9.20
C SER A 153 -16.75 -2.09 9.58
N VAL A 154 -16.14 -1.44 8.59
CA VAL A 154 -15.30 -0.27 8.78
C VAL A 154 -16.04 0.96 8.27
N ALA A 155 -15.92 2.07 8.99
CA ALA A 155 -16.57 3.31 8.62
C ALA A 155 -15.70 4.52 8.95
N VAL A 156 -15.90 5.60 8.20
CA VAL A 156 -15.31 6.91 8.43
C VAL A 156 -16.44 7.87 8.78
N TYR A 157 -16.29 8.61 9.86
CA TYR A 157 -17.25 9.64 10.27
C TYR A 157 -16.60 11.02 10.29
N ASP A 158 -17.44 12.03 10.09
CA ASP A 158 -17.09 13.39 10.41
C ASP A 158 -17.18 13.63 11.93
N VAL A 159 -16.40 14.58 12.42
CA VAL A 159 -16.30 14.95 13.84
C VAL A 159 -16.72 16.41 14.02
N ASP A 160 -17.86 16.80 13.46
CA ASP A 160 -18.28 18.20 13.37
C ASP A 160 -19.12 18.70 14.56
N ALA A 161 -19.57 17.84 15.47
CA ALA A 161 -20.38 18.23 16.63
C ALA A 161 -20.50 17.14 17.72
N THR A 162 -21.48 17.29 18.62
CA THR A 162 -21.90 16.27 19.60
C THR A 162 -22.38 14.95 18.97
N THR A 163 -22.70 14.97 17.68
CA THR A 163 -23.07 13.81 16.88
C THR A 163 -22.14 13.70 15.69
N MET A 164 -21.61 12.51 15.46
CA MET A 164 -20.79 12.16 14.30
C MET A 164 -21.65 11.53 13.23
N THR A 165 -21.48 11.99 12.00
CA THR A 165 -22.22 11.50 10.82
C THR A 165 -21.31 10.61 9.98
N GLN A 166 -21.81 9.45 9.55
CA GLN A 166 -21.09 8.52 8.71
C GLN A 166 -20.88 9.13 7.32
N LEU A 167 -19.62 9.26 6.91
CA LEU A 167 -19.23 9.72 5.58
C LEU A 167 -19.05 8.55 4.61
N TRP A 168 -18.62 7.40 5.14
CA TRP A 168 -18.39 6.20 4.35
C TRP A 168 -18.45 4.95 5.23
N THR A 169 -18.86 3.83 4.64
CA THR A 169 -18.78 2.50 5.27
C THR A 169 -18.56 1.40 4.23
N THR A 170 -17.93 0.31 4.68
CA THR A 170 -17.84 -0.95 3.93
C THR A 170 -19.16 -1.72 3.90
N GLY A 171 -20.10 -1.42 4.80
CA GLY A 171 -21.14 -2.39 5.19
C GLY A 171 -20.52 -3.60 5.91
N ALA A 172 -21.33 -4.63 6.15
CA ALA A 172 -20.81 -5.90 6.66
C ALA A 172 -20.02 -6.62 5.57
N ILE A 173 -18.75 -6.88 5.85
CA ILE A 173 -17.87 -7.70 5.03
C ILE A 173 -17.36 -8.87 5.86
N VAL A 174 -17.14 -10.03 5.22
CA VAL A 174 -16.52 -11.18 5.89
C VAL A 174 -15.19 -10.76 6.48
N CYS A 175 -14.97 -11.04 7.76
CA CYS A 175 -13.74 -10.66 8.45
C CYS A 175 -12.55 -11.26 7.70
N PRO A 176 -11.67 -10.42 7.13
CA PRO A 176 -10.56 -10.93 6.36
C PRO A 176 -9.54 -11.58 7.31
N ALA A 177 -8.72 -12.51 6.78
CA ALA A 177 -7.75 -13.26 7.58
C ALA A 177 -6.81 -12.35 8.39
N ALA A 178 -6.18 -12.86 9.45
CA ALA A 178 -5.25 -12.09 10.28
C ALA A 178 -4.13 -11.40 9.45
N GLY A 179 -3.66 -10.24 9.91
CA GLY A 179 -2.69 -9.38 9.24
C GLY A 179 -3.31 -8.07 8.71
N TRP A 180 -2.52 -7.31 7.94
CA TRP A 180 -3.01 -6.12 7.24
C TRP A 180 -3.98 -6.50 6.11
N ARG A 181 -5.14 -5.86 6.11
CA ARG A 181 -6.21 -6.10 5.14
C ARG A 181 -6.75 -4.79 4.63
N SER A 182 -6.80 -4.66 3.31
CA SER A 182 -7.59 -3.61 2.69
C SER A 182 -9.05 -3.87 3.01
N VAL A 183 -9.75 -2.83 3.46
CA VAL A 183 -11.16 -2.89 3.82
C VAL A 183 -12.02 -2.08 2.85
N GLY A 184 -11.42 -1.18 2.08
CA GLY A 184 -12.11 -0.48 0.99
C GLY A 184 -11.45 0.83 0.60
N ASN A 185 -12.06 1.52 -0.36
CA ASN A 185 -11.64 2.83 -0.83
C ASN A 185 -12.71 3.87 -0.48
N PRO A 186 -12.48 4.72 0.55
CA PRO A 186 -13.45 5.75 0.92
C PRO A 186 -13.70 6.80 -0.15
N ALA A 187 -12.67 7.15 -0.93
CA ALA A 187 -12.70 8.25 -1.91
C ALA A 187 -13.24 9.57 -1.31
N LEU A 188 -12.91 9.85 -0.05
CA LEU A 188 -13.40 11.01 0.69
C LEU A 188 -12.43 12.18 0.57
N ALA A 189 -12.91 13.32 0.09
CA ALA A 189 -12.13 14.56 0.08
C ALA A 189 -11.90 15.08 1.51
N VAL A 190 -10.69 15.55 1.78
CA VAL A 190 -10.27 16.14 3.06
C VAL A 190 -9.39 17.36 2.84
N ALA A 191 -9.47 18.33 3.75
CA ALA A 191 -8.52 19.42 3.87
C ALA A 191 -7.49 19.13 4.98
N ALA A 192 -6.37 19.87 4.98
CA ALA A 192 -5.43 19.85 6.09
C ALA A 192 -6.13 20.42 7.36
N GLY A 193 -5.97 19.75 8.49
CA GLY A 193 -6.64 20.07 9.75
C GLY A 193 -8.00 19.40 9.94
N ASP A 194 -8.58 18.79 8.89
CA ASP A 194 -9.84 18.05 9.02
C ASP A 194 -9.70 16.89 10.00
N GLN A 195 -10.74 16.66 10.80
CA GLN A 195 -10.75 15.56 11.76
C GLN A 195 -11.73 14.49 11.30
N ARG A 196 -11.25 13.24 11.29
CA ARG A 196 -12.05 12.08 10.90
C ARG A 196 -11.96 10.99 11.96
N MET A 197 -13.08 10.32 12.20
CA MET A 197 -13.18 9.18 13.09
C MET A 197 -13.17 7.90 12.25
N PHE A 198 -12.23 7.00 12.51
CA PHE A 198 -12.17 5.68 11.89
C PHE A 198 -12.72 4.66 12.88
N VAL A 199 -13.73 3.91 12.45
CA VAL A 199 -14.50 3.00 13.29
C VAL A 199 -14.45 1.60 12.71
N VAL A 200 -14.32 0.61 13.59
CA VAL A 200 -14.54 -0.80 13.29
C VAL A 200 -15.62 -1.39 14.20
N THR A 201 -16.54 -2.16 13.63
CA THR A 201 -17.51 -2.99 14.36
C THR A 201 -17.39 -4.44 13.92
N ALA A 202 -17.78 -5.37 14.78
CA ALA A 202 -17.82 -6.80 14.47
C ALA A 202 -19.12 -7.43 14.97
N ASP A 203 -19.65 -8.42 14.25
CA ASP A 203 -20.80 -9.24 14.68
C ASP A 203 -20.39 -10.49 15.48
N ASN A 204 -19.10 -10.62 15.80
CA ASN A 204 -18.57 -11.74 16.55
C ASN A 204 -17.59 -11.25 17.62
N GLY A 205 -17.90 -11.61 18.88
CA GLY A 205 -17.10 -11.22 20.04
C GLY A 205 -15.69 -11.82 20.08
N THR A 206 -15.36 -12.75 19.20
CA THR A 206 -14.00 -13.29 19.05
C THR A 206 -13.11 -12.44 18.14
N MET A 207 -13.69 -11.55 17.33
CA MET A 207 -12.91 -10.71 16.40
C MET A 207 -11.99 -9.75 17.17
N GLN A 208 -10.72 -9.71 16.75
CA GLN A 208 -9.73 -8.80 17.32
C GLN A 208 -9.05 -7.97 16.25
N VAL A 209 -8.87 -6.68 16.54
CA VAL A 209 -8.05 -5.76 15.72
C VAL A 209 -6.71 -5.50 16.39
N GLY A 210 -5.72 -5.12 15.60
CA GLY A 210 -4.42 -4.74 16.11
C GLY A 210 -4.50 -3.51 17.01
N ARG A 211 -3.88 -3.58 18.19
CA ARG A 211 -3.68 -2.43 19.07
C ARG A 211 -2.32 -1.80 18.80
N THR A 212 -2.34 -0.48 18.68
CA THR A 212 -1.14 0.30 18.49
C THR A 212 -0.59 0.94 19.77
N ALA A 213 0.72 0.89 19.96
CA ALA A 213 1.48 1.71 20.93
C ALA A 213 2.18 2.91 20.24
N LEU A 214 1.71 3.33 19.06
CA LEU A 214 2.45 4.15 18.08
C LEU A 214 2.72 5.63 18.45
N VAL A 215 2.29 6.14 19.60
CA VAL A 215 2.27 7.60 19.81
C VAL A 215 3.64 8.21 20.18
N ASN A 216 4.76 7.49 20.11
CA ASN A 216 6.03 8.08 20.54
C ASN A 216 7.26 7.93 19.65
N ASN A 217 7.21 7.34 18.43
CA ASN A 217 8.45 7.21 17.64
C ASN A 217 8.37 7.12 16.09
N LEU A 218 7.20 7.22 15.44
CA LEU A 218 7.08 6.77 14.02
C LEU A 218 6.41 7.74 13.02
N VAL A 219 6.23 9.02 13.37
CA VAL A 219 5.71 10.03 12.40
C VAL A 219 6.70 10.29 11.26
N GLY A 220 7.99 9.96 11.42
CA GLY A 220 9.04 10.23 10.44
C GLY A 220 9.32 9.15 9.39
N THR A 221 8.58 8.03 9.37
CA THR A 221 9.00 6.82 8.62
C THR A 221 7.93 6.19 7.71
N LEU A 222 6.70 6.70 7.73
CA LEU A 222 5.70 6.36 6.71
C LEU A 222 5.99 7.16 5.43
N PRO A 223 5.66 6.64 4.22
CA PRO A 223 5.74 7.48 3.04
C PRO A 223 4.88 8.73 3.23
N PRO A 224 5.24 9.89 2.64
CA PRO A 224 4.60 11.19 2.93
C PRO A 224 3.08 11.24 2.74
N ASP A 225 2.52 10.27 2.02
CA ASP A 225 1.11 10.16 1.66
C ASP A 225 0.30 9.27 2.60
N TYR A 226 0.94 8.59 3.56
CA TYR A 226 0.30 7.64 4.46
C TYR A 226 0.12 8.23 5.86
N LEU A 227 -1.06 8.04 6.41
CA LEU A 227 -1.42 8.54 7.74
C LEU A 227 -1.53 7.39 8.73
N PRO A 228 -0.80 7.43 9.86
CA PRO A 228 -1.13 6.59 10.99
C PRO A 228 -2.41 7.15 11.62
N GLY A 229 -3.45 6.33 11.73
CA GLY A 229 -4.65 6.73 12.47
C GLY A 229 -4.34 6.83 13.96
N ALA A 230 -4.05 8.04 14.49
CA ALA A 230 -4.89 8.70 15.50
C ALA A 230 -4.17 9.69 16.46
N THR A 231 -4.86 10.80 16.77
CA THR A 231 -4.77 11.58 18.01
C THR A 231 -6.15 11.68 18.70
N ARG A 232 -6.26 10.99 19.85
CA ARG A 232 -7.25 11.07 20.94
C ARG A 232 -8.72 11.39 20.58
N MET A 233 -9.55 10.34 20.42
CA MET A 233 -10.93 10.19 20.96
C MET A 233 -11.21 8.69 21.01
N HIS A 234 -11.53 8.16 22.19
CA HIS A 234 -11.57 6.72 22.49
C HIS A 234 -12.94 6.32 23.00
N GLY A 235 -13.46 5.18 22.55
CA GLY A 235 -14.47 4.45 23.29
C GLY A 235 -15.13 3.29 22.59
N SER A 236 -15.77 2.46 23.41
CA SER A 236 -16.67 1.41 23.00
C SER A 236 -18.12 1.84 23.19
N LEU A 237 -18.95 1.52 22.23
CA LEU A 237 -20.40 1.65 22.31
C LEU A 237 -21.02 0.29 22.03
N ALA A 238 -22.00 -0.12 22.84
CA ALA A 238 -22.86 -1.24 22.51
C ALA A 238 -23.99 -0.72 21.62
N THR A 239 -23.89 -0.92 20.30
CA THR A 239 -24.99 -1.17 19.36
C THR A 239 -24.57 -1.03 17.89
N SER A 240 -25.14 -1.94 17.09
CA SER A 240 -25.14 -2.11 15.64
C SER A 240 -23.84 -2.57 14.97
N HIS A 241 -23.96 -3.76 14.39
CA HIS A 241 -23.21 -4.19 13.22
C HIS A 241 -24.22 -4.37 12.07
N PRO A 242 -24.02 -3.77 10.88
CA PRO A 242 -22.91 -2.88 10.47
C PRO A 242 -22.84 -1.56 11.24
N ALA A 243 -21.80 -0.76 10.98
CA ALA A 243 -21.61 0.52 11.66
C ALA A 243 -22.79 1.49 11.41
N PRO A 244 -23.29 2.20 12.43
CA PRO A 244 -24.50 3.02 12.33
C PRO A 244 -24.32 4.28 11.48
N ALA A 245 -25.41 4.87 11.00
CA ALA A 245 -25.34 6.12 10.24
C ALA A 245 -24.87 7.33 11.08
N THR A 246 -25.13 7.32 12.39
CA THR A 246 -24.76 8.39 13.32
C THR A 246 -24.31 7.84 14.65
N ILE A 247 -23.35 8.50 15.31
CA ILE A 247 -22.89 8.15 16.66
C ILE A 247 -22.85 9.41 17.52
N THR A 248 -23.37 9.35 18.74
CA THR A 248 -23.26 10.47 19.69
C THR A 248 -21.89 10.42 20.39
N VAL A 249 -21.15 11.51 20.42
CA VAL A 249 -19.79 11.56 21.01
C VAL A 249 -19.79 11.23 22.51
N ALA A 250 -20.84 11.61 23.24
CA ALA A 250 -21.01 11.29 24.66
C ALA A 250 -21.20 9.79 24.94
N SER A 251 -21.46 8.97 23.91
CA SER A 251 -21.71 7.54 24.05
C SER A 251 -20.43 6.69 24.11
N PHE A 252 -19.26 7.29 23.87
CA PHE A 252 -17.97 6.61 23.94
C PHE A 252 -17.52 6.40 25.39
N GLY A 253 -17.35 5.13 25.80
CA GLY A 253 -16.70 4.79 27.07
C GLY A 253 -15.17 4.99 27.05
N ALA A 254 -14.48 4.93 28.18
CA ALA A 254 -13.01 4.97 28.16
C ALA A 254 -12.43 3.60 27.78
N VAL A 255 -11.73 3.49 26.64
CA VAL A 255 -10.89 2.33 26.30
C VAL A 255 -9.43 2.74 26.14
N THR A 256 -8.52 1.86 26.54
CA THR A 256 -7.06 2.05 26.52
C THR A 256 -6.42 1.61 25.20
N SER A 257 -7.24 1.25 24.19
CA SER A 257 -6.77 0.57 22.98
C SER A 257 -7.29 1.26 21.73
N ILE A 258 -6.36 1.69 20.87
CA ILE A 258 -6.65 2.34 19.57
C ILE A 258 -6.49 1.28 18.46
N PRO A 259 -7.47 1.13 17.56
CA PRO A 259 -7.39 0.22 16.43
C PRO A 259 -6.36 0.73 15.41
N ALA A 260 -5.52 -0.17 14.89
CA ALA A 260 -4.50 0.17 13.91
C ALA A 260 -5.11 0.31 12.50
N PHE A 261 -5.27 1.55 12.05
CA PHE A 261 -5.67 1.91 10.69
C PHE A 261 -4.52 2.55 9.92
N ILE A 262 -4.49 2.30 8.61
CA ILE A 262 -3.64 2.99 7.65
C ILE A 262 -4.50 3.38 6.45
N GLY A 263 -4.33 4.61 5.97
CA GLY A 263 -4.92 5.08 4.72
C GLY A 263 -3.96 6.00 3.99
N ARG A 264 -4.23 6.23 2.71
CA ARG A 264 -3.50 7.20 1.88
C ARG A 264 -4.32 8.46 1.75
N VAL A 265 -3.65 9.61 1.71
CA VAL A 265 -4.27 10.89 1.32
C VAL A 265 -3.49 11.40 0.14
N THR A 266 -4.01 11.31 -1.07
CA THR A 266 -3.35 11.78 -2.30
C THR A 266 -3.97 13.06 -2.83
#